data_AF-A0A0J1BHK1-F1
#
_entry.id   AF-A0A0J1BHK1-F1
#
_cell.length_a   1.000
_cell.length_b   1.000
_cell.length_c   1.000
_cell.angle_alpha   90.00
_cell.angle_beta   90.00
_cell.angle_gamma   90.00
#
_symmetry.space_group_name_H-M   'P 1'
#
loop_
_entity.id
_entity.type
_entity.pdbx_description
1 polymer ?
#
loop_
_entity_poly.entity_id
_entity_poly.type
_entity_poly.pdbx_seq_one_letter_code
_entity_poly.pdbx_strand_id
1 'polypeptide(L)'
;MIDMPNNASIQKVLRDVLDLCELQLQLMSVDAQAAKRKLTTAAIFALIALALAGSALTVSLVGLGFLLDEMTELSTGGALLTLAVVTFAVVGSFLFIAAKAIQAATDAMSETKSELAENVRWLKATMLSPSTSARNQLRRESFQTHREPPHYHSPEPVTPLPQR
;
A
#
# COMPACT_ATOMS: atom_id res chain seq x y z
N MET A 1 36.02 -37.17 -3.62
CA MET A 1 36.17 -35.83 -3.04
C MET A 1 35.30 -34.90 -3.87
N ILE A 2 34.10 -34.59 -3.39
CA ILE A 2 33.04 -33.93 -4.16
C ILE A 2 33.14 -32.43 -3.86
N ASP A 3 33.57 -31.65 -4.85
CA ASP A 3 33.52 -30.19 -4.80
C ASP A 3 32.06 -29.72 -4.77
N MET A 4 31.76 -28.80 -3.85
CA MET A 4 30.47 -28.11 -3.76
C MET A 4 30.57 -26.68 -4.37
N PRO A 5 30.32 -26.46 -5.67
CA PRO A 5 30.42 -25.13 -6.28
C PRO A 5 29.14 -24.28 -6.24
N ASN A 6 28.03 -24.73 -5.66
CA ASN A 6 26.72 -24.07 -5.87
C ASN A 6 26.35 -22.97 -4.85
N ASN A 7 27.06 -22.89 -3.72
CA ASN A 7 26.70 -21.97 -2.64
C ASN A 7 27.23 -20.54 -2.87
N ALA A 8 28.34 -20.42 -3.61
CA ALA A 8 29.03 -19.14 -3.83
C ALA A 8 28.28 -18.20 -4.79
N SER A 9 27.62 -18.75 -5.82
CA SER A 9 26.86 -17.96 -6.80
C SER A 9 25.60 -17.35 -6.18
N ILE A 10 24.88 -18.13 -5.36
CA ILE A 10 23.69 -17.67 -4.64
C ILE A 10 24.05 -16.61 -3.61
N GLN A 11 25.15 -16.80 -2.86
CA GLN A 11 25.62 -15.79 -1.89
C GLN A 11 26.01 -14.47 -2.55
N LYS A 12 26.57 -14.51 -3.76
CA LYS A 12 26.91 -13.30 -4.53
C LYS A 12 25.66 -12.53 -4.95
N VAL A 13 24.66 -13.21 -5.50
CA VAL A 13 23.38 -12.58 -5.87
C VAL A 13 22.65 -12.02 -4.66
N LEU A 14 22.68 -12.73 -3.53
CA LEU A 14 22.05 -12.25 -2.29
C LEU A 14 22.71 -10.97 -1.76
N ARG A 15 24.04 -10.87 -1.90
CA ARG A 15 24.80 -9.68 -1.53
C ARG A 15 24.45 -8.51 -2.44
N ASP A 16 24.41 -8.73 -3.76
CA ASP A 16 24.05 -7.67 -4.72
C ASP A 16 22.62 -7.15 -4.49
N VAL A 17 21.67 -8.04 -4.17
CA VAL A 17 20.28 -7.65 -3.84
C VAL A 17 20.20 -6.87 -2.53
N LEU A 18 20.99 -7.22 -1.51
CA LEU A 18 21.08 -6.46 -0.26
C LEU A 18 21.67 -5.07 -0.50
N ASP A 19 22.72 -4.97 -1.31
CA ASP A 19 23.38 -3.71 -1.65
C ASP A 19 22.43 -2.77 -2.42
N LEU A 20 21.68 -3.32 -3.37
CA LEU A 20 20.61 -2.62 -4.07
C LEU A 20 19.47 -2.18 -3.13
N CYS A 21 19.08 -3.01 -2.17
CA CYS A 21 18.07 -2.68 -1.17
C CYS A 21 18.52 -1.54 -0.26
N GLU A 22 19.79 -1.55 0.18
CA GLU A 22 20.37 -0.50 0.99
C GLU A 22 20.37 0.84 0.25
N LEU A 23 20.77 0.85 -1.02
CA LEU A 23 20.70 2.03 -1.87
C LEU A 23 19.26 2.54 -2.05
N GLN A 24 18.28 1.65 -2.23
CA GLN A 24 16.87 2.07 -2.34
C GLN A 24 16.30 2.58 -1.01
N LEU A 25 16.74 2.05 0.13
CA LEU A 25 16.37 2.57 1.45
C LEU A 25 16.95 3.96 1.70
N GLN A 26 18.19 4.22 1.26
CA GLN A 26 18.79 5.55 1.34
C GLN A 26 18.03 6.56 0.48
N LEU A 27 17.65 6.19 -0.75
CA LEU A 27 16.85 7.04 -1.63
C LEU A 27 15.44 7.30 -1.03
N MET A 28 14.77 6.25 -0.54
CA MET A 28 13.48 6.35 0.13
C MET A 28 13.53 7.24 1.37
N SER A 29 14.62 7.21 2.14
CA SER A 29 14.82 8.07 3.31
C SER A 29 14.92 9.55 2.93
N VAL A 30 15.69 9.86 1.88
CA VAL A 30 15.83 11.23 1.35
C VAL A 30 14.50 11.74 0.81
N ASP A 31 13.79 10.90 0.04
CA ASP A 31 12.45 11.24 -0.49
C ASP A 31 11.43 11.42 0.64
N ALA A 32 11.47 10.59 1.68
CA ALA A 32 10.62 10.73 2.85
C ALA A 32 10.88 12.05 3.59
N GLN A 33 12.13 12.51 3.67
CA GLN A 33 12.46 13.78 4.32
C GLN A 33 11.97 14.98 3.50
N ALA A 34 12.12 14.94 2.18
CA ALA A 34 11.57 15.95 1.28
C ALA A 34 10.02 15.98 1.33
N ALA A 35 9.38 14.80 1.35
CA ALA A 35 7.94 14.67 1.51
C ALA A 35 7.46 15.22 2.85
N LYS A 36 8.14 14.88 3.95
CA LYS A 36 7.85 15.40 5.30
C LYS A 36 7.90 16.92 5.32
N ARG A 37 8.94 17.55 4.75
CA ARG A 37 9.05 19.02 4.73
C ARG A 37 7.88 19.66 3.98
N LYS A 38 7.52 19.11 2.81
CA LYS A 38 6.34 19.58 2.04
C LYS A 38 5.05 19.40 2.82
N LEU A 39 4.88 18.25 3.48
CA LEU A 39 3.72 17.96 4.32
C LEU A 39 3.62 18.95 5.49
N THR A 40 4.72 19.25 6.17
CA THR A 40 4.74 20.21 7.29
C THR A 40 4.35 21.60 6.83
N THR A 41 4.91 22.09 5.72
CA THR A 41 4.53 23.39 5.16
C THR A 41 3.05 23.42 4.75
N ALA A 42 2.57 22.38 4.05
CA ALA A 42 1.16 22.27 3.69
C ALA A 42 0.25 22.23 4.92
N ALA A 43 0.64 21.51 5.98
CA ALA A 43 -0.12 21.44 7.23
C ALA A 43 -0.21 22.80 7.94
N ILE A 44 0.88 23.58 7.96
CA ILE A 44 0.87 24.94 8.54
C ILE A 44 -0.10 25.84 7.76
N PHE A 45 0.00 25.86 6.43
CA PHE A 45 -0.92 26.65 5.61
C PHE A 45 -2.38 26.19 5.74
N ALA A 46 -2.62 24.88 5.81
CA ALA A 46 -3.95 24.34 6.04
C ALA A 46 -4.52 24.78 7.39
N LEU A 47 -3.70 24.79 8.45
CA LEU A 47 -4.12 25.23 9.78
C LEU A 47 -4.45 26.72 9.80
N ILE A 48 -3.62 27.56 9.18
CA ILE A 48 -3.88 29.01 9.06
C ILE A 48 -5.15 29.26 8.25
N ALA A 49 -5.29 28.59 7.10
CA ALA A 49 -6.48 28.70 6.27
C ALA A 49 -7.75 28.26 7.01
N LEU A 50 -7.69 27.18 7.79
CA LEU A 50 -8.81 26.70 8.58
C LEU A 50 -9.21 27.71 9.67
N ALA A 51 -8.22 28.30 10.36
CA ALA A 51 -8.47 29.32 11.38
C ALA A 51 -9.12 30.58 10.78
N LEU A 52 -8.61 31.05 9.62
CA LEU A 52 -9.15 32.20 8.91
C LEU A 52 -10.54 31.93 8.32
N ALA A 53 -10.75 30.75 7.74
CA ALA A 53 -12.05 30.35 7.21
C ALA A 53 -13.08 30.24 8.33
N GLY A 54 -12.71 29.66 9.48
CA GLY A 54 -13.58 29.54 10.65
C GLY A 54 -14.00 30.89 11.22
N SER A 55 -13.06 31.84 11.34
CA SER A 55 -13.39 33.19 11.82
C SER A 55 -14.25 33.96 10.83
N ALA A 56 -13.90 33.95 9.54
CA ALA A 56 -14.68 34.59 8.48
C ALA A 56 -16.10 34.01 8.37
N LEU A 57 -16.24 32.69 8.50
CA LEU A 57 -17.53 32.01 8.51
C LEU A 57 -18.38 32.45 9.71
N THR A 58 -17.79 32.56 10.90
CA THR A 58 -18.51 33.00 12.11
C THR A 58 -19.07 34.42 11.94
N VAL A 59 -18.24 35.34 11.46
CA VAL A 59 -18.66 36.73 11.17
C VAL A 59 -19.75 36.77 10.10
N SER A 60 -19.60 35.96 9.04
CA SER A 60 -20.59 35.87 7.96
C SER A 60 -21.94 35.33 8.46
N LEU A 61 -21.94 34.33 9.33
CA LEU A 61 -23.17 33.79 9.93
C LEU A 61 -23.87 34.82 10.81
N VAL A 62 -23.13 35.59 11.62
CA VAL A 62 -23.72 36.67 12.41
C VAL A 62 -24.34 37.74 11.51
N GLY A 63 -23.62 38.16 10.46
CA GLY A 63 -24.13 39.13 9.49
C GLY A 63 -25.38 38.63 8.75
N LEU A 64 -25.39 37.36 8.33
CA LEU A 64 -26.55 36.72 7.71
C LEU A 64 -27.73 36.61 8.69
N GLY A 65 -27.47 36.41 9.98
CA GLY A 65 -28.52 36.38 11.00
C GLY A 65 -29.22 37.73 11.13
N PHE A 66 -28.46 38.83 11.14
CA PHE A 66 -29.03 40.18 11.12
C PHE A 66 -29.76 40.49 9.82
N LEU A 67 -29.22 40.05 8.68
CA LEU A 67 -29.91 40.21 7.39
C LEU A 67 -31.24 39.45 7.37
N LEU A 68 -31.27 38.25 7.94
CA LEU A 68 -32.49 37.44 8.05
C LEU A 68 -33.52 38.12 8.98
N ASP A 69 -33.08 38.70 10.09
CA ASP A 69 -33.89 39.52 10.99
C ASP A 69 -34.51 40.74 10.28
N GLU A 70 -33.79 41.38 9.36
CA GLU A 70 -34.32 42.53 8.61
C GLU A 70 -35.28 42.11 7.49
N MET A 71 -35.03 40.96 6.86
CA MET A 71 -35.87 40.46 5.76
C MET A 71 -37.10 39.67 6.22
N THR A 72 -37.18 39.32 7.50
CA THR A 72 -38.28 38.53 8.06
C THR A 72 -38.82 39.19 9.32
N GLU A 73 -40.11 39.02 9.66
CA GLU A 73 -40.66 39.53 10.93
C GLU A 73 -40.23 38.69 12.16
N LEU A 74 -39.14 37.93 12.04
CA LEU A 74 -38.57 37.18 13.16
C LEU A 74 -37.92 38.16 14.13
N SER A 75 -37.82 37.75 15.40
CA SER A 75 -36.95 38.46 16.33
C SER A 75 -35.49 38.13 16.03
N THR A 76 -34.57 39.03 16.38
CA THR A 76 -33.13 38.87 16.13
C THR A 76 -32.60 37.55 16.70
N GLY A 77 -33.10 37.15 17.87
CA GLY A 77 -32.77 35.86 18.48
C GLY A 77 -33.29 34.66 17.65
N GLY A 78 -34.51 34.74 17.13
CA GLY A 78 -35.10 33.71 16.27
C GLY A 78 -34.37 33.55 14.94
N ALA A 79 -33.97 34.66 14.31
CA ALA A 79 -33.20 34.66 13.07
C ALA A 79 -31.82 34.00 13.24
N LEU A 80 -31.06 34.40 14.26
CA LEU A 80 -29.75 33.82 14.57
C LEU A 80 -29.83 32.33 14.93
N LEU A 81 -30.82 31.93 15.72
CA LEU A 81 -31.00 30.53 16.12
C LEU A 81 -31.38 29.64 14.92
N THR A 82 -32.28 30.12 14.07
CA THR A 82 -32.68 29.40 12.85
C THR A 82 -31.47 29.19 11.92
N LEU A 83 -30.69 30.25 11.69
CA LEU A 83 -29.50 30.17 10.86
C LEU A 83 -28.43 29.24 11.46
N ALA A 84 -28.25 29.27 12.78
CA ALA A 84 -27.35 28.36 13.48
C ALA A 84 -27.77 26.90 13.28
N VAL A 85 -29.05 26.55 13.47
CA VAL A 85 -29.56 25.18 13.27
C VAL A 85 -29.34 24.69 11.84
N VAL A 86 -29.68 25.51 10.85
CA VAL A 86 -29.47 25.16 9.42
C VAL A 86 -27.99 24.94 9.13
N THR A 87 -27.12 25.82 9.62
CA THR A 87 -25.68 25.71 9.40
C THR A 87 -25.10 24.48 10.08
N PHE A 88 -25.51 24.20 11.32
CA PHE A 88 -25.08 22.99 12.04
C PHE A 88 -25.52 21.71 11.34
N ALA A 89 -26.73 21.67 10.75
CA ALA A 89 -27.19 20.53 9.98
C ALA A 89 -26.29 20.29 8.75
N VAL A 90 -25.95 21.35 8.01
CA VAL A 90 -25.06 21.27 6.84
C VAL A 90 -23.65 20.82 7.25
N VAL A 91 -23.04 21.50 8.23
CA VAL A 91 -21.68 21.16 8.71
C VAL A 91 -21.64 19.74 9.28
N GLY A 92 -22.65 19.34 10.05
CA GLY A 92 -22.79 17.98 10.58
C GLY A 92 -22.85 16.91 9.49
N SER A 93 -23.57 17.18 8.40
CA SER A 93 -23.62 16.25 7.26
C SER A 93 -22.26 16.06 6.58
N PHE A 94 -21.50 17.15 6.38
CA PHE A 94 -20.15 17.07 5.82
C PHE A 94 -19.18 16.36 6.76
N LEU A 95 -19.24 16.62 8.07
CA LEU A 95 -18.44 15.92 9.08
C LEU A 95 -18.72 14.41 9.07
N PHE A 96 -19.99 14.01 8.94
CA PHE A 96 -20.36 12.60 8.84
C PHE A 96 -19.76 11.93 7.59
N ILE A 97 -19.87 12.57 6.43
CA ILE A 97 -19.27 12.07 5.18
C ILE A 97 -17.75 11.97 5.29
N ALA A 98 -17.10 13.00 5.83
CA ALA A 98 -15.66 13.03 6.03
C ALA A 98 -15.20 11.91 6.99
N ALA A 99 -15.91 11.71 8.10
CA ALA A 99 -15.61 10.63 9.03
C ALA A 99 -15.71 9.25 8.37
N LYS A 100 -16.72 9.03 7.52
CA LYS A 100 -16.87 7.78 6.75
C LYS A 100 -15.73 7.57 5.76
N ALA A 101 -15.30 8.63 5.06
CA ALA A 101 -14.18 8.55 4.14
C ALA A 101 -12.84 8.26 4.86
N ILE A 102 -12.59 8.91 6.01
CA ILE A 102 -11.39 8.66 6.82
C ILE A 102 -11.38 7.23 7.35
N GLN A 103 -12.53 6.71 7.79
CA GLN A 103 -12.64 5.33 8.26
C GLN A 103 -12.32 4.34 7.14
N ALA A 104 -12.92 4.51 5.96
CA ALA A 104 -12.63 3.66 4.79
C ALA A 104 -11.14 3.69 4.39
N ALA A 105 -10.51 4.87 4.42
CA ALA A 105 -9.09 4.99 4.14
C ALA A 105 -8.22 4.29 5.20
N THR A 106 -8.61 4.37 6.48
CA THR A 106 -7.89 3.71 7.58
C THR A 106 -8.02 2.19 7.48
N ASP A 107 -9.21 1.69 7.14
CA ASP A 107 -9.47 0.26 6.97
C ASP A 107 -8.63 -0.30 5.81
N ALA A 108 -8.61 0.38 4.65
CA ALA A 108 -7.76 0.00 3.52
C ALA A 108 -6.26 0.00 3.87
N MET A 109 -5.82 0.92 4.73
CA MET A 109 -4.43 1.01 5.17
C MET A 109 -4.06 -0.10 6.16
N SER A 110 -5.02 -0.65 6.91
CA SER A 110 -4.78 -1.74 7.85
C SER A 110 -4.46 -3.05 7.12
N GLU A 111 -5.20 -3.34 6.05
CA GLU A 111 -4.94 -4.47 5.14
C GLU A 111 -3.54 -4.35 4.50
N THR A 112 -3.24 -3.19 3.93
CA THR A 112 -1.94 -2.91 3.29
C THR A 112 -0.75 -3.10 4.26
N LYS A 113 -0.91 -2.70 5.53
CA LYS A 113 0.14 -2.90 6.55
C LYS A 113 0.35 -4.37 6.89
N SER A 114 -0.72 -5.14 6.97
CA SER A 114 -0.66 -6.59 7.24
C SER A 114 0.08 -7.31 6.11
N GLU A 115 -0.30 -7.05 4.85
CA GLU A 115 0.37 -7.64 3.69
C GLU A 115 1.84 -7.23 3.59
N LEU A 116 2.16 -5.96 3.86
CA LEU A 116 3.55 -5.48 3.86
C LEU A 116 4.38 -6.18 4.94
N ALA A 117 3.83 -6.35 6.15
CA ALA A 117 4.51 -7.04 7.25
C ALA A 117 4.74 -8.53 6.93
N GLU A 118 3.77 -9.19 6.30
CA GLU A 118 3.90 -10.56 5.86
C GLU A 118 4.97 -10.71 4.78
N ASN A 119 4.92 -9.85 3.74
CA ASN A 119 5.90 -9.84 2.65
C ASN A 119 7.33 -9.62 3.16
N VAL A 120 7.53 -8.71 4.12
CA VAL A 120 8.84 -8.49 4.77
C VAL A 120 9.27 -9.73 5.56
N ARG A 121 8.35 -10.43 6.22
CA ARG A 121 8.65 -11.68 6.95
C ARG A 121 9.07 -12.81 6.00
N TRP A 122 8.38 -12.96 4.86
CA TRP A 122 8.75 -13.91 3.80
C TRP A 122 10.10 -13.58 3.17
N LEU A 123 10.38 -12.30 2.92
CA LEU A 123 11.68 -11.84 2.42
C LEU A 123 12.79 -12.21 3.42
N LYS A 124 12.60 -11.91 4.71
CA LYS A 124 13.55 -12.24 5.78
C LYS A 124 13.79 -13.76 5.90
N ALA A 125 12.73 -14.57 5.82
CA ALA A 125 12.83 -16.03 5.88
C ALA A 125 13.58 -16.62 4.67
N THR A 126 13.34 -16.07 3.47
CA THR A 126 14.00 -16.51 2.24
C THR A 126 15.49 -16.17 2.25
N MET A 127 15.88 -15.05 2.84
CA MET A 127 17.29 -14.62 2.94
C MET A 127 18.08 -15.38 4.01
N LEU A 128 17.45 -15.71 5.14
CA LEU A 128 18.11 -16.45 6.24
C LEU A 128 18.24 -17.96 5.96
N SER A 129 17.34 -18.56 5.17
CA SER A 129 17.37 -20.00 4.87
C SER A 129 16.70 -20.31 3.52
N PRO A 130 17.40 -20.10 2.39
CA PRO A 130 16.84 -20.33 1.05
C PRO A 130 16.45 -21.80 0.78
N SER A 131 16.96 -22.75 1.57
CA SER A 131 16.67 -24.19 1.49
C SER A 131 15.41 -24.65 2.25
N THR A 132 14.84 -23.83 3.15
CA THR A 132 13.68 -24.21 3.98
C THR A 132 12.40 -23.42 3.67
N SER A 133 12.43 -22.51 2.69
CA SER A 133 11.22 -21.82 2.24
C SER A 133 10.24 -22.81 1.61
N ALA A 134 9.06 -22.95 2.21
CA ALA A 134 7.99 -23.86 1.77
C ALA A 134 7.60 -23.65 0.29
N ARG A 135 7.64 -22.40 -0.18
CA ARG A 135 7.38 -22.04 -1.59
C ARG A 135 8.47 -22.53 -2.54
N ASN A 136 9.72 -22.61 -2.07
CA ASN A 136 10.85 -23.12 -2.83
C ASN A 136 10.90 -24.67 -2.82
N GLN A 137 10.40 -25.29 -1.75
CA GLN A 137 10.20 -26.74 -1.66
C GLN A 137 9.12 -27.21 -2.64
N LEU A 138 7.95 -26.56 -2.67
CA LEU A 138 6.87 -26.85 -3.63
C LEU A 138 7.32 -26.75 -5.10
N ARG A 139 8.20 -25.79 -5.42
CA ARG A 139 8.75 -25.64 -6.77
C ARG A 139 9.84 -26.68 -7.10
N ARG A 140 10.54 -27.23 -6.10
CA ARG A 140 11.55 -28.28 -6.33
C ARG A 140 10.93 -29.64 -6.61
N GLU A 141 9.79 -29.94 -6.02
CA GLU A 141 9.09 -31.22 -6.20
C GLU A 141 8.59 -31.40 -7.64
N SER A 142 8.19 -30.32 -8.33
CA SER A 142 7.69 -30.40 -9.71
C SER A 142 8.74 -30.75 -10.77
N PHE A 143 10.05 -30.66 -10.46
CA PHE A 143 11.12 -31.00 -11.40
C PHE A 143 11.75 -32.38 -11.15
N GLN A 144 11.40 -33.09 -10.07
CA GLN A 144 12.01 -34.40 -9.74
C GLN A 144 11.26 -35.61 -10.31
N THR A 145 10.07 -35.44 -10.89
CA THR A 145 9.23 -36.57 -11.37
C THR A 145 9.44 -36.96 -12.84
N HIS A 146 10.47 -36.43 -13.53
CA HIS A 146 10.79 -36.79 -14.92
C HIS A 146 12.26 -37.15 -15.09
N ARG A 147 12.69 -38.17 -14.36
CA ARG A 147 13.93 -38.91 -14.66
C ARG A 147 13.58 -40.36 -14.94
N GLU A 148 12.66 -40.58 -15.88
CA GLU A 148 12.64 -41.87 -16.57
C GLU A 148 13.92 -41.96 -17.40
N PRO A 149 14.71 -43.04 -17.26
CA PRO A 149 15.83 -43.28 -18.16
C PRO A 149 15.28 -43.41 -19.59
N PRO A 150 15.96 -42.88 -20.61
CA PRO A 150 15.49 -43.02 -21.98
C PRO A 150 15.38 -44.50 -22.33
N HIS A 151 14.17 -44.97 -22.58
CA HIS A 151 13.92 -46.28 -23.18
C HIS A 151 14.55 -46.26 -24.58
N TYR A 152 15.74 -46.83 -24.71
CA TYR A 152 16.34 -47.08 -26.02
C TYR A 152 15.45 -48.07 -26.77
N HIS A 153 14.77 -47.57 -27.80
CA HIS A 153 14.04 -48.41 -28.74
C HIS A 153 15.09 -49.19 -29.56
N SER A 154 15.26 -50.49 -29.28
CA SER A 154 16.05 -51.37 -30.16
C SER A 154 15.25 -51.60 -31.45
N PRO A 155 15.77 -51.24 -32.64
CA PRO A 155 15.11 -51.59 -33.89
C PRO A 155 15.18 -53.12 -34.09
N GLU A 156 14.07 -53.73 -34.52
CA GLU A 156 14.01 -55.16 -34.80
C GLU A 156 14.99 -55.57 -35.92
N PRO A 157 15.58 -56.78 -35.85
CA PRO A 157 16.45 -57.29 -36.90
C PRO A 157 15.67 -57.56 -38.20
N VAL A 158 16.03 -56.84 -39.26
CA VAL A 158 15.46 -56.98 -40.60
C VAL A 158 15.70 -58.39 -41.14
N THR A 159 14.63 -59.12 -41.44
CA THR A 159 14.68 -60.45 -42.06
C THR A 159 14.99 -60.29 -43.57
N PRO A 160 16.03 -60.94 -44.11
CA PRO A 160 16.32 -60.85 -45.55
C PRO A 160 15.28 -61.61 -46.38
N LEU A 161 14.80 -60.95 -47.44
CA LEU A 161 13.84 -61.51 -48.39
C LEU A 161 14.45 -62.66 -49.22
N PRO A 162 13.68 -63.72 -49.54
CA PRO A 162 14.17 -64.83 -50.34
C PRO A 162 14.38 -64.40 -51.80
N GLN A 163 15.58 -64.65 -52.33
CA GLN A 163 15.90 -64.47 -53.74
C GLN A 163 15.16 -65.52 -54.58
N ARG A 164 14.48 -65.07 -55.63
CA ARG A 164 13.92 -65.90 -56.70
C ARG A 164 14.81 -65.85 -57.92
#